data_AF-A0A520JWI7-F1
#
_entry.id   AF-A0A520JWI7-F1
#
_cell.length_a   1.000
_cell.length_b   1.000
_cell.length_c   1.000
_cell.angle_alpha   90.00
_cell.angle_beta   90.00
_cell.angle_gamma   90.00
#
_symmetry.space_group_name_H-M   'P 1'
#
loop_
_entity.id
_entity.type
_entity.pdbx_description
1 polymer ?
#
loop_
_entity_poly.entity_id
_entity_poly.type
_entity_poly.pdbx_seq_one_letter_code
_entity_poly.pdbx_strand_id
1 'polypeptide(L)'
;TIGDNRIDVDSRIDNGNRLNMKMLVVASIVLSIFLALSGTVSAEDYPTLPNRFSGDVTLNGNPAPVGTVIDAYIGGDLRGNVTVETAGKYVWLAVEGSSLDDGSTITFTVGGVDANQTETWIEGSGQRSLDLTAICGDANGDGVVDMDELFAAIDAYIADPSDMGTLFGCIHSHGVNYKNKRNNTICEVYNMNTRKATLIAAIALIALAVLPTAISAEVTVGVGDVTMVNSTVTVPITVSEASNIGAMDIVLEYDPNVIEFTGIEKGTVTSDALLVVNGTIYNDPDTGYDTISPADNDTVRNFGAIAGDSTGNKVNISMISTEGFNGDGTLATLTFSMVAECGGNSSLLLSAVANETATCAPDCTDETVFDPASYPAIPITTEDGYVSTLSGDANSDGVVDMDELFAAIDAYITGSGDMDALFCAIDNYVAMA
;
A
#
# COMPACT_ATOMS: atom_id res chain seq x y z
N THR A 1 36.63 96.77 19.31
CA THR A 1 35.60 97.28 18.39
C THR A 1 35.88 96.70 17.02
N ILE A 2 34.94 95.87 16.55
CA ILE A 2 34.54 95.58 15.16
C ILE A 2 35.54 95.94 14.05
N GLY A 3 35.84 95.00 13.15
CA GLY A 3 36.27 95.33 11.79
C GLY A 3 37.07 94.28 11.04
N ASP A 4 36.39 93.24 10.57
CA ASP A 4 36.45 92.63 9.22
C ASP A 4 37.70 92.77 8.31
N ASN A 5 38.12 91.57 7.86
CA ASN A 5 38.37 91.14 6.47
C ASN A 5 39.60 91.61 5.65
N ARG A 6 40.33 90.55 5.24
CA ARG A 6 40.66 90.11 3.86
C ARG A 6 42.08 90.30 3.31
N ILE A 7 42.63 89.14 2.89
CA ILE A 7 43.38 88.84 1.64
C ILE A 7 44.81 89.40 1.58
N ASP A 8 45.86 88.75 1.08
CA ASP A 8 46.13 87.51 0.33
C ASP A 8 47.56 87.08 0.71
N VAL A 9 48.07 85.97 0.17
CA VAL A 9 49.35 85.92 -0.58
C VAL A 9 49.79 84.46 -0.78
N ASP A 10 49.81 84.13 -2.08
CA ASP A 10 50.65 83.18 -2.80
C ASP A 10 50.38 81.68 -2.73
N SER A 11 49.59 81.29 -3.73
CA SER A 11 49.84 80.15 -4.59
C SER A 11 51.31 80.03 -5.05
N ARG A 12 51.85 78.81 -4.94
CA ARG A 12 52.88 78.30 -5.86
C ARG A 12 52.40 76.99 -6.46
N ILE A 13 51.92 77.09 -7.69
CA ILE A 13 51.77 75.97 -8.61
C ILE A 13 53.15 75.74 -9.23
N ASP A 14 53.70 74.54 -9.07
CA ASP A 14 54.73 74.04 -9.99
C ASP A 14 54.18 72.86 -10.81
N ASN A 15 54.35 73.01 -12.12
CA ASN A 15 53.91 72.15 -13.19
C ASN A 15 54.77 70.88 -13.27
N GLY A 16 54.18 69.73 -13.60
CA GLY A 16 54.97 68.62 -14.15
C GLY A 16 54.45 67.20 -14.10
N ASN A 17 53.17 66.94 -14.38
CA ASN A 17 52.71 65.80 -15.18
C ASN A 17 51.18 65.77 -15.17
N ARG A 18 50.57 66.23 -16.27
CA ARG A 18 49.15 66.00 -16.52
C ARG A 18 48.94 64.49 -16.67
N LEU A 19 48.49 63.83 -15.60
CA LEU A 19 48.00 62.46 -15.64
C LEU A 19 46.92 62.39 -16.74
N ASN A 20 47.26 61.70 -17.82
CA ASN A 20 46.40 61.58 -18.99
C ASN A 20 45.11 60.87 -18.53
N MET A 21 43.93 61.47 -18.70
CA MET A 21 42.66 60.90 -18.21
C MET A 21 42.45 59.46 -18.70
N LYS A 22 43.01 59.12 -19.87
CA LYS A 22 43.07 57.74 -20.41
C LYS A 22 44.00 56.82 -19.62
N MET A 23 45.12 57.32 -19.12
CA MET A 23 46.04 56.60 -18.24
C MET A 23 45.44 56.38 -16.84
N LEU A 24 44.57 57.29 -16.37
CA LEU A 24 43.88 57.13 -15.07
C LEU A 24 42.74 56.10 -15.15
N VAL A 25 42.03 56.02 -16.27
CA VAL A 25 41.04 54.97 -16.57
C VAL A 25 41.72 53.62 -16.83
N VAL A 26 42.86 53.58 -17.52
CA VAL A 26 43.64 52.34 -17.68
C VAL A 26 44.25 51.90 -16.35
N ALA A 27 44.74 52.82 -15.52
CA ALA A 27 45.22 52.50 -14.18
C ALA A 27 44.10 51.98 -13.27
N SER A 28 42.87 52.50 -13.38
CA SER A 28 41.73 51.97 -12.60
C SER A 28 41.24 50.61 -13.10
N ILE A 29 41.28 50.36 -14.42
CA ILE A 29 40.98 49.04 -15.02
C ILE A 29 42.07 48.02 -14.67
N VAL A 30 43.35 48.40 -14.74
CA VAL A 30 44.47 47.54 -14.35
C VAL A 30 44.46 47.27 -12.84
N LEU A 31 44.11 48.26 -12.02
CA LEU A 31 43.96 48.09 -10.57
C LEU A 31 42.74 47.22 -10.22
N SER A 32 41.61 47.36 -10.91
CA SER A 32 40.45 46.48 -10.69
C SER A 32 40.68 45.04 -11.19
N ILE A 33 41.45 44.85 -12.26
CA ILE A 33 41.93 43.52 -12.67
C ILE A 33 42.93 42.97 -11.64
N PHE A 34 43.82 43.80 -11.08
CA PHE A 34 44.74 43.39 -10.01
C PHE A 34 44.04 43.04 -8.69
N LEU A 35 42.96 43.75 -8.33
CA LEU A 35 42.14 43.40 -7.17
C LEU A 35 41.28 42.15 -7.42
N ALA A 36 40.79 41.93 -8.65
CA ALA A 36 40.10 40.69 -9.05
C ALA A 36 41.05 39.48 -9.19
N LEU A 37 42.36 39.72 -9.33
CA LEU A 37 43.44 38.71 -9.26
C LEU A 37 44.08 38.61 -7.87
N SER A 38 43.40 39.11 -6.82
CA SER A 38 43.66 38.61 -5.47
C SER A 38 43.10 37.19 -5.43
N GLY A 39 43.87 36.23 -5.95
CA GLY A 39 43.60 34.83 -5.72
C GLY A 39 43.35 34.68 -4.23
N THR A 40 42.20 34.12 -3.87
CA THR A 40 42.02 33.61 -2.53
C THR A 40 43.18 32.66 -2.32
N VAL A 41 44.12 33.06 -1.46
CA VAL A 41 44.96 32.07 -0.79
C VAL A 41 43.97 31.18 -0.06
N SER A 42 43.64 30.02 -0.64
CA SER A 42 43.12 28.95 0.20
C SER A 42 44.20 28.75 1.24
N ALA A 43 43.86 28.92 2.51
CA ALA A 43 44.69 28.37 3.56
C ALA A 43 44.91 26.91 3.16
N GLU A 44 46.16 26.51 2.95
CA GLU A 44 46.44 25.09 2.75
C GLU A 44 46.03 24.40 4.03
N ASP A 45 44.96 23.63 3.93
CA ASP A 45 44.37 22.91 5.03
C ASP A 45 45.25 21.68 5.27
N TYR A 46 46.21 21.83 6.18
CA TYR A 46 47.10 20.72 6.51
C TYR A 46 46.27 19.68 7.27
N PRO A 47 46.23 18.41 6.81
CA PRO A 47 45.53 17.36 7.55
C PRO A 47 46.11 17.29 8.96
N THR A 48 45.26 17.54 9.93
CA THR A 48 45.63 17.48 11.35
C THR A 48 45.64 16.04 11.82
N LEU A 49 46.14 15.79 13.04
CA LEU A 49 46.06 14.45 13.61
C LEU A 49 44.59 14.03 13.73
N PRO A 50 44.20 12.86 13.16
CA PRO A 50 42.82 12.43 13.17
C PRO A 50 42.34 12.17 14.59
N ASN A 51 41.05 12.36 14.81
CA ASN A 51 40.38 11.87 16.01
C ASN A 51 40.36 10.36 15.99
N ARG A 52 40.75 9.71 17.09
CA ARG A 52 40.77 8.25 17.19
C ARG A 52 39.78 7.75 18.23
N PHE A 53 38.92 6.81 17.84
CA PHE A 53 37.93 6.20 18.72
C PHE A 53 38.14 4.69 18.85
N SER A 54 37.77 4.14 20.00
CA SER A 54 37.74 2.71 20.28
C SER A 54 36.75 2.44 21.40
N GLY A 55 36.11 1.28 21.40
CA GLY A 55 35.18 0.90 22.46
C GLY A 55 34.39 -0.35 22.11
N ASP A 56 33.34 -0.58 22.88
CA ASP A 56 32.38 -1.63 22.61
C ASP A 56 31.39 -1.17 21.53
N VAL A 57 30.91 -2.10 20.70
CA VAL A 57 29.95 -1.81 19.64
C VAL A 57 28.84 -2.85 19.61
N THR A 58 27.60 -2.39 19.67
CA THR A 58 26.41 -3.24 19.59
C THR A 58 25.54 -2.86 18.40
N LEU A 59 24.95 -3.88 17.78
CA LEU A 59 23.95 -3.75 16.75
C LEU A 59 22.71 -4.53 17.19
N ASN A 60 21.55 -3.86 17.26
CA ASN A 60 20.29 -4.44 17.75
C ASN A 60 20.42 -5.08 19.15
N GLY A 61 21.10 -4.39 20.07
CA GLY A 61 21.32 -4.86 21.44
C GLY A 61 22.26 -6.07 21.58
N ASN A 62 22.81 -6.59 20.48
CA ASN A 62 23.77 -7.69 20.48
C ASN A 62 25.18 -7.17 20.14
N PRO A 63 26.26 -7.82 20.61
CA PRO A 63 27.62 -7.50 20.18
C PRO A 63 27.72 -7.53 18.64
N ALA A 64 28.19 -6.44 18.02
CA ALA A 64 28.28 -6.38 16.56
C ALA A 64 29.22 -7.48 16.04
N PRO A 65 28.82 -8.26 15.01
CA PRO A 65 29.60 -9.40 14.53
C PRO A 65 30.92 -8.97 13.88
N VAL A 66 31.86 -9.91 13.78
CA VAL A 66 33.10 -9.71 13.03
C VAL A 66 32.76 -9.45 11.56
N GLY A 67 33.39 -8.43 10.97
CA GLY A 67 33.12 -7.97 9.61
C GLY A 67 32.11 -6.83 9.51
N THR A 68 31.47 -6.42 10.62
CA THR A 68 30.64 -5.20 10.63
C THR A 68 31.52 -3.98 10.38
N VAL A 69 31.09 -3.13 9.43
CA VAL A 69 31.77 -1.89 9.07
C VAL A 69 31.22 -0.75 9.92
N ILE A 70 32.08 0.10 10.46
CA ILE A 70 31.72 1.32 11.17
C ILE A 70 32.26 2.50 10.36
N ASP A 71 31.36 3.35 9.91
CA ASP A 71 31.69 4.58 9.16
C ASP A 71 31.51 5.81 10.06
N ALA A 72 32.34 6.83 9.86
CA ALA A 72 32.27 8.10 10.57
C ALA A 72 32.21 9.25 9.57
N TYR A 73 31.33 10.21 9.81
CA TYR A 73 31.05 11.31 8.90
C TYR A 73 31.19 12.66 9.60
N ILE A 74 31.61 13.68 8.83
CA ILE A 74 31.57 15.09 9.24
C ILE A 74 30.84 15.86 8.15
N GLY A 75 29.73 16.52 8.48
CA GLY A 75 28.93 17.24 7.49
C GLY A 75 28.37 16.37 6.36
N GLY A 76 28.27 15.05 6.57
CA GLY A 76 27.82 14.07 5.57
C GLY A 76 28.95 13.46 4.72
N ASP A 77 30.18 13.97 4.79
CA ASP A 77 31.33 13.36 4.11
C ASP A 77 31.87 12.17 4.91
N LEU A 78 32.15 11.04 4.26
CA LEU A 78 32.81 9.90 4.90
C LEU A 78 34.26 10.28 5.25
N ARG A 79 34.59 10.32 6.54
CA ARG A 79 35.88 10.76 7.08
C ARG A 79 36.61 9.70 7.90
N GLY A 80 35.98 8.58 8.20
CA GLY A 80 36.62 7.47 8.89
C GLY A 80 35.89 6.16 8.64
N ASN A 81 36.63 5.06 8.66
CA ASN A 81 36.09 3.71 8.48
C ASN A 81 36.90 2.71 9.30
N VAL A 82 36.23 1.75 9.94
CA VAL A 82 36.87 0.58 10.55
C VAL A 82 35.99 -0.65 10.41
N THR A 83 36.60 -1.84 10.40
CA THR A 83 35.86 -3.11 10.45
C THR A 83 36.04 -3.76 11.82
N VAL A 84 34.96 -4.26 12.39
CA VAL A 84 34.95 -5.03 13.65
C VAL A 84 35.72 -6.34 13.44
N GLU A 85 36.86 -6.49 14.13
CA GLU A 85 37.68 -7.71 14.08
C GLU A 85 37.37 -8.69 15.21
N THR A 86 36.87 -8.19 16.33
CA THR A 86 36.42 -8.99 17.48
C THR A 86 34.98 -8.62 17.77
N ALA A 87 34.09 -9.62 17.82
CA ALA A 87 32.66 -9.37 18.03
C ALA A 87 32.42 -8.48 19.26
N GLY A 88 31.65 -7.41 19.07
CA GLY A 88 31.35 -6.43 20.10
C GLY A 88 32.40 -5.36 20.33
N LYS A 89 33.52 -5.33 19.60
CA LYS A 89 34.63 -4.40 19.85
C LYS A 89 35.21 -3.81 18.58
N TYR A 90 35.46 -2.50 18.61
CA TYR A 90 36.19 -1.80 17.55
C TYR A 90 37.37 -1.03 18.14
N VAL A 91 38.44 -0.95 17.37
CA VAL A 91 39.67 -0.28 17.78
C VAL A 91 40.20 0.57 16.63
N TRP A 92 40.82 1.70 16.95
CA TRP A 92 41.52 2.56 15.99
C TRP A 92 40.65 3.14 14.85
N LEU A 93 39.38 3.46 15.10
CA LEU A 93 38.61 4.27 14.15
C LEU A 93 39.21 5.67 14.07
N ALA A 94 39.92 5.97 12.97
CA ALA A 94 40.49 7.27 12.70
C ALA A 94 39.52 8.09 11.86
N VAL A 95 39.15 9.28 12.35
CA VAL A 95 38.28 10.24 11.67
C VAL A 95 39.12 11.44 11.24
N GLU A 96 39.37 11.52 9.93
CA GLU A 96 40.20 12.54 9.30
C GLU A 96 39.44 13.88 9.23
N GLY A 97 40.13 14.95 9.60
CA GLY A 97 39.59 16.31 9.57
C GLY A 97 40.69 17.35 9.67
N SER A 98 40.28 18.60 9.65
CA SER A 98 41.20 19.73 9.66
C SER A 98 40.84 20.78 10.69
N SER A 99 41.65 21.82 10.80
CA SER A 99 41.38 22.96 11.70
C SER A 99 40.02 23.64 11.43
N LEU A 100 39.45 23.47 10.24
CA LEU A 100 38.12 23.97 9.89
C LEU A 100 36.98 23.11 10.45
N ASP A 101 37.26 21.84 10.76
CA ASP A 101 36.30 20.90 11.33
C ASP A 101 36.24 20.98 12.87
N ASP A 102 37.08 21.82 13.51
CA ASP A 102 37.09 21.98 14.97
C ASP A 102 35.73 22.44 15.51
N GLY A 103 35.16 21.62 16.39
CA GLY A 103 33.81 21.81 16.93
C GLY A 103 32.68 21.18 16.09
N SER A 104 32.95 20.63 14.92
CA SER A 104 31.94 19.96 14.09
C SER A 104 31.49 18.63 14.70
N THR A 105 30.23 18.27 14.46
CA THR A 105 29.69 16.97 14.90
C THR A 105 30.16 15.85 13.97
N ILE A 106 30.64 14.78 14.59
CA ILE A 106 30.92 13.49 13.99
C ILE A 106 29.71 12.60 14.21
N THR A 107 29.14 12.07 13.14
CA THR A 107 28.11 11.03 13.18
C THR A 107 28.73 9.70 12.77
N PHE A 108 28.13 8.60 13.22
CA PHE A 108 28.65 7.25 12.96
C PHE A 108 27.54 6.35 12.44
N THR A 109 27.90 5.36 11.63
CA THR A 109 27.02 4.23 11.30
C THR A 109 27.70 2.92 11.69
N VAL A 110 26.90 1.92 12.06
CA VAL A 110 27.34 0.55 12.37
C VAL A 110 26.59 -0.40 11.43
N GLY A 111 27.32 -1.00 10.50
CA GLY A 111 26.74 -1.89 9.48
C GLY A 111 25.81 -1.17 8.51
N GLY A 112 25.96 0.16 8.34
CA GLY A 112 25.08 1.00 7.53
C GLY A 112 23.86 1.55 8.27
N VAL A 113 23.72 1.30 9.57
CA VAL A 113 22.66 1.85 10.43
C VAL A 113 23.23 2.99 11.27
N ASP A 114 22.52 4.10 11.40
CA ASP A 114 22.98 5.22 12.24
C ASP A 114 23.20 4.77 13.69
N ALA A 115 24.31 5.20 14.27
CA ALA A 115 24.60 4.99 15.67
C ALA A 115 23.97 6.09 16.52
N ASN A 116 23.50 5.75 17.71
CA ASN A 116 22.89 6.69 18.64
C ASN A 116 23.88 7.72 19.19
N GLN A 117 25.18 7.42 19.17
CA GLN A 117 26.22 8.30 19.67
C GLN A 117 26.75 9.21 18.57
N THR A 118 27.01 10.45 18.96
CA THR A 118 27.76 11.42 18.17
C THR A 118 28.92 11.95 18.99
N GLU A 119 29.94 12.49 18.32
CA GLU A 119 31.10 13.08 18.98
C GLU A 119 31.46 14.41 18.36
N THR A 120 32.21 15.24 19.08
CA THR A 120 32.74 16.48 18.50
C THR A 120 34.12 16.25 17.91
N TRP A 121 34.37 16.76 16.71
CA TRP A 121 35.71 16.79 16.14
C TRP A 121 36.55 17.87 16.85
N ILE A 122 37.74 17.50 17.31
CA ILE A 122 38.57 18.33 18.20
C ILE A 122 40.02 18.17 17.76
N GLU A 123 40.65 19.26 17.35
CA GLU A 123 42.02 19.22 16.85
C GLU A 123 42.98 18.59 17.87
N GLY A 124 43.69 17.53 17.46
CA GLY A 124 44.71 16.90 18.29
C GLY A 124 44.20 16.14 19.53
N SER A 125 42.91 15.77 19.58
CA SER A 125 42.28 15.15 20.76
C SER A 125 42.85 13.79 21.19
N GLY A 126 43.70 13.17 20.36
CA GLY A 126 44.30 11.87 20.66
C GLY A 126 43.29 10.72 20.56
N GLN A 127 43.51 9.66 21.34
CA GLN A 127 42.61 8.51 21.39
C GLN A 127 41.55 8.70 22.48
N ARG A 128 40.29 8.53 22.12
CA ARG A 128 39.12 8.62 22.99
C ARG A 128 38.36 7.30 23.01
N SER A 129 37.74 7.00 24.15
CA SER A 129 36.85 5.86 24.28
C SER A 129 35.45 6.30 23.85
N LEU A 130 34.80 5.52 22.99
CA LEU A 130 33.42 5.73 22.59
C LEU A 130 32.79 4.36 22.41
N ASP A 131 31.66 4.12 23.06
CA ASP A 131 30.88 2.90 22.86
C ASP A 131 29.76 3.24 21.86
N LEU A 132 29.61 2.40 20.83
CA LEU A 132 28.64 2.63 19.77
C LEU A 132 27.47 1.65 19.89
N THR A 133 26.27 2.18 19.80
CA THR A 133 25.05 1.40 19.68
C THR A 133 24.33 1.83 18.42
N ALA A 134 23.84 0.87 17.66
CA ALA A 134 22.94 1.12 16.55
C ALA A 134 21.77 0.15 16.64
N ILE A 135 20.56 0.64 16.36
CA ILE A 135 19.34 -0.14 16.34
C ILE A 135 18.72 0.03 14.96
N CYS A 136 18.53 -1.09 14.25
CA CYS A 136 17.84 -1.08 12.97
C CYS A 136 16.41 -0.57 13.16
N GLY A 137 16.07 0.49 12.43
CA GLY A 137 14.74 1.11 12.47
C GLY A 137 14.61 2.28 13.44
N ASP A 138 15.62 2.54 14.27
CA ASP A 138 15.71 3.77 15.10
C ASP A 138 16.27 4.90 14.21
N ALA A 139 15.38 5.55 13.47
CA ALA A 139 15.74 6.57 12.49
C ALA A 139 16.09 7.91 13.16
N ASN A 140 15.62 8.13 14.39
CA ASN A 140 15.83 9.37 15.12
C ASN A 140 17.03 9.32 16.08
N GLY A 141 17.58 8.12 16.35
CA GLY A 141 18.76 7.88 17.18
C GLY A 141 18.50 7.93 18.69
N ASP A 142 17.26 7.82 19.15
CA ASP A 142 16.88 7.96 20.55
C ASP A 142 17.06 6.68 21.40
N GLY A 143 17.33 5.56 20.75
CA GLY A 143 17.62 4.27 21.39
C GLY A 143 16.41 3.37 21.53
N VAL A 144 15.27 3.75 20.97
CA VAL A 144 14.03 2.99 20.90
C VAL A 144 13.59 2.94 19.44
N VAL A 145 12.87 1.87 19.05
CA VAL A 145 12.12 1.89 17.80
C VAL A 145 10.64 2.06 18.15
N ASP A 146 10.03 3.14 17.72
CA ASP A 146 8.62 3.45 18.01
C ASP A 146 7.70 3.30 16.78
N MET A 147 6.41 3.58 16.98
CA MET A 147 5.41 3.45 15.91
C MET A 147 5.58 4.53 14.83
N ASP A 148 6.08 5.71 15.18
CA ASP A 148 6.28 6.80 14.21
C ASP A 148 7.38 6.41 13.22
N GLU A 149 8.41 5.71 13.69
CA GLU A 149 9.49 5.18 12.86
C GLU A 149 9.07 3.98 12.02
N LEU A 150 8.13 3.15 12.51
CA LEU A 150 7.52 2.09 11.72
C LEU A 150 6.68 2.67 10.57
N PHE A 151 5.86 3.69 10.84
CA PHE A 151 5.05 4.34 9.80
C PHE A 151 5.93 5.04 8.76
N ALA A 152 6.98 5.74 9.20
CA ALA A 152 7.94 6.36 8.28
C ALA A 152 8.64 5.33 7.37
N ALA A 153 8.96 4.15 7.90
CA ALA A 153 9.56 3.06 7.12
C ALA A 153 8.58 2.44 6.10
N ILE A 154 7.29 2.34 6.45
CA ILE A 154 6.23 1.88 5.53
C ILE A 154 6.04 2.91 4.39
N ASP A 155 5.99 4.20 4.71
CA ASP A 155 5.85 5.27 3.72
C ASP A 155 7.04 5.31 2.75
N ALA A 156 8.26 5.12 3.26
CA ALA A 156 9.46 5.03 2.43
C ALA A 156 9.43 3.81 1.48
N TYR A 157 8.95 2.65 1.95
CA TYR A 157 8.80 1.45 1.12
C TYR A 157 7.73 1.61 0.04
N ILE A 158 6.60 2.25 0.37
CA ILE A 158 5.55 2.57 -0.62
C ILE A 158 6.10 3.50 -1.70
N ALA A 159 6.98 4.44 -1.33
CA ALA A 159 7.61 5.38 -2.25
C ALA A 159 8.70 4.75 -3.13
N ASP A 160 9.51 3.84 -2.59
CA ASP A 160 10.53 3.07 -3.33
C ASP A 160 10.62 1.61 -2.83
N PRO A 161 9.96 0.66 -3.53
CA PRO A 161 9.93 -0.75 -3.14
C PRO A 161 11.28 -1.46 -3.20
N SER A 162 12.33 -0.81 -3.70
CA SER A 162 13.66 -1.40 -3.80
C SER A 162 14.48 -1.29 -2.50
N ASP A 163 14.06 -0.43 -1.56
CA ASP A 163 14.69 -0.26 -0.25
C ASP A 163 13.94 -1.01 0.86
N MET A 164 14.23 -2.30 0.98
CA MET A 164 13.63 -3.18 1.99
C MET A 164 14.33 -3.12 3.35
N GLY A 165 15.49 -2.45 3.45
CA GLY A 165 16.37 -2.54 4.62
C GLY A 165 15.78 -1.89 5.87
N THR A 166 15.18 -0.71 5.70
CA THR A 166 14.57 0.10 6.75
C THR A 166 13.30 -0.56 7.30
N LEU A 167 12.40 -0.99 6.43
CA LEU A 167 11.17 -1.68 6.80
C LEU A 167 11.43 -3.00 7.56
N PHE A 168 12.33 -3.85 7.06
CA PHE A 168 12.69 -5.07 7.79
C PHE A 168 13.41 -4.78 9.12
N GLY A 169 14.10 -3.63 9.24
CA GLY A 169 14.69 -3.14 10.48
C GLY A 169 13.64 -2.87 11.56
N CYS A 170 12.66 -2.01 11.25
CA CYS A 170 11.57 -1.66 12.19
C CYS A 170 10.71 -2.88 12.59
N ILE A 171 10.48 -3.83 11.67
CA ILE A 171 9.69 -5.04 11.93
C ILE A 171 10.44 -6.02 12.85
N HIS A 172 11.77 -6.16 12.72
CA HIS A 172 12.55 -7.08 13.54
C HIS A 172 12.77 -6.56 14.98
N SER A 173 12.84 -5.25 15.20
CA SER A 173 13.02 -4.67 16.54
C SER A 173 11.77 -4.83 17.42
N HIS A 174 10.57 -4.86 16.82
CA HIS A 174 9.27 -5.05 17.49
C HIS A 174 8.94 -6.51 17.88
N GLY A 175 9.88 -7.46 17.74
CA GLY A 175 9.75 -8.78 18.38
C GLY A 175 8.85 -9.82 17.70
N VAL A 176 8.49 -9.65 16.41
CA VAL A 176 7.86 -10.73 15.64
C VAL A 176 8.92 -11.80 15.29
N ASN A 177 9.05 -12.82 16.14
CA ASN A 177 10.01 -13.91 15.97
C ASN A 177 9.66 -14.81 14.76
N TYR A 178 10.11 -14.48 13.55
CA TYR A 178 10.18 -15.45 12.45
C TYR A 178 11.44 -16.31 12.59
N LYS A 179 11.32 -17.47 13.25
CA LYS A 179 12.42 -18.46 13.35
C LYS A 179 12.49 -19.31 12.08
N ASN A 180 13.48 -19.06 11.22
CA ASN A 180 13.91 -20.04 10.20
C ASN A 180 14.83 -21.11 10.84
N LYS A 181 14.72 -22.37 10.39
CA LYS A 181 15.42 -23.59 10.86
C LYS A 181 16.96 -23.59 10.76
N ARG A 182 17.63 -22.44 10.76
CA ARG A 182 19.11 -22.32 10.75
C ARG A 182 19.72 -21.37 11.78
N ASN A 183 18.97 -20.86 12.76
CA ASN A 183 19.52 -20.19 13.95
C ASN A 183 20.58 -19.09 13.70
N ASN A 184 20.45 -18.31 12.62
CA ASN A 184 21.35 -17.18 12.36
C ASN A 184 20.56 -15.88 12.27
N THR A 185 20.98 -14.89 13.06
CA THR A 185 20.41 -13.52 13.12
C THR A 185 20.64 -12.82 11.79
N ILE A 186 19.58 -12.26 11.21
CA ILE A 186 19.60 -11.67 9.87
C ILE A 186 20.10 -10.23 9.97
N CYS A 187 21.40 -10.04 9.80
CA CYS A 187 22.05 -8.83 9.28
C CYS A 187 23.36 -9.26 8.61
N GLU A 188 23.26 -10.05 7.53
CA GLU A 188 24.37 -10.22 6.59
C GLU A 188 24.10 -9.31 5.40
N VAL A 189 24.89 -8.24 5.29
CA VAL A 189 25.13 -7.56 4.01
C VAL A 189 25.86 -8.56 3.11
N TYR A 190 25.09 -9.43 2.45
CA TYR A 190 25.64 -10.41 1.52
C TYR A 190 25.97 -9.67 0.22
N ASN A 191 27.26 -9.53 -0.06
CA ASN A 191 27.81 -9.02 -1.32
C ASN A 191 27.20 -9.82 -2.52
N MET A 192 26.15 -9.27 -3.12
CA MET A 192 25.29 -9.96 -4.09
C MET A 192 25.76 -9.75 -5.53
N ASN A 193 26.77 -10.50 -5.99
CA ASN A 193 27.20 -10.42 -7.40
C ASN A 193 27.29 -11.74 -8.18
N THR A 194 26.83 -12.88 -7.64
CA THR A 194 26.85 -14.14 -8.43
C THR A 194 25.62 -15.02 -8.27
N ARG A 195 24.89 -14.92 -7.14
CA ARG A 195 23.63 -15.64 -6.91
C ARG A 195 22.38 -14.93 -7.45
N LYS A 196 22.44 -13.61 -7.66
CA LYS A 196 21.38 -12.83 -8.33
C LYS A 196 21.14 -13.33 -9.75
N ALA A 197 22.18 -13.64 -10.54
CA ALA A 197 21.99 -14.11 -11.91
C ALA A 197 21.27 -15.46 -11.98
N THR A 198 21.55 -16.39 -11.06
CA THR A 198 20.92 -17.72 -11.04
C THR A 198 19.52 -17.69 -10.44
N LEU A 199 19.27 -16.84 -9.43
CA LEU A 199 17.96 -16.66 -8.83
C LEU A 199 17.04 -15.83 -9.73
N ILE A 200 17.55 -14.79 -10.38
CA ILE A 200 16.82 -14.03 -11.42
C ILE A 200 16.56 -14.93 -12.63
N ALA A 201 17.50 -15.80 -13.04
CA ALA A 201 17.25 -16.78 -14.10
C ALA A 201 16.23 -17.86 -13.67
N ALA A 202 16.20 -18.27 -12.41
CA ALA A 202 15.20 -19.22 -11.89
C ALA A 202 13.82 -18.57 -11.72
N ILE A 203 13.76 -17.34 -11.23
CA ILE A 203 12.53 -16.54 -11.14
C ILE A 203 12.04 -16.17 -12.54
N ALA A 204 12.93 -15.85 -13.48
CA ALA A 204 12.59 -15.64 -14.88
C ALA A 204 12.17 -16.94 -15.57
N LEU A 205 12.74 -18.11 -15.24
CA LEU A 205 12.26 -19.40 -15.74
C LEU A 205 10.90 -19.78 -15.14
N ILE A 206 10.65 -19.45 -13.88
CA ILE A 206 9.36 -19.64 -13.20
C ILE A 206 8.33 -18.68 -13.81
N ALA A 207 8.67 -17.39 -14.01
CA ALA A 207 7.82 -16.41 -14.68
C ALA A 207 7.61 -16.74 -16.17
N LEU A 208 8.57 -17.38 -16.85
CA LEU A 208 8.45 -17.87 -18.23
C LEU A 208 7.72 -19.22 -18.31
N ALA A 209 7.61 -19.95 -17.19
CA ALA A 209 6.73 -21.12 -17.04
C ALA A 209 5.30 -20.74 -16.63
N VAL A 210 5.08 -19.51 -16.17
CA VAL A 210 3.79 -18.82 -16.05
C VAL A 210 3.55 -17.95 -17.29
N LEU A 211 4.01 -18.38 -18.47
CA LEU A 211 3.29 -17.97 -19.67
C LEU A 211 1.86 -18.46 -19.46
N PRO A 212 0.83 -17.60 -19.54
CA PRO A 212 -0.52 -18.11 -19.58
C PRO A 212 -0.52 -19.09 -20.75
N THR A 213 -0.63 -20.39 -20.45
CA THR A 213 -1.38 -21.26 -21.34
C THR A 213 -2.63 -20.46 -21.66
N ALA A 214 -3.07 -20.40 -22.91
CA ALA A 214 -4.38 -19.88 -23.21
C ALA A 214 -5.37 -20.79 -22.45
N ILE A 215 -5.61 -20.47 -21.18
CA ILE A 215 -6.67 -21.01 -20.36
C ILE A 215 -7.88 -20.48 -21.12
N SER A 216 -8.75 -21.39 -21.55
CA SER A 216 -10.09 -21.02 -21.99
C SER A 216 -10.61 -20.00 -20.98
N ALA A 217 -11.05 -18.81 -21.41
CA ALA A 217 -11.62 -17.86 -20.47
C ALA A 217 -12.73 -18.58 -19.69
N GLU A 218 -12.51 -18.82 -18.41
CA GLU A 218 -13.51 -19.42 -17.53
C GLU A 218 -14.43 -18.28 -17.10
N VAL A 219 -15.74 -18.54 -17.12
CA VAL A 219 -16.70 -17.55 -16.66
C VAL A 219 -16.57 -17.47 -15.14
N THR A 220 -16.27 -16.30 -14.61
CA THR A 220 -16.24 -16.09 -13.16
C THR A 220 -17.57 -15.52 -12.72
N VAL A 221 -18.23 -16.13 -11.73
CA VAL A 221 -19.43 -15.61 -11.08
C VAL A 221 -19.08 -15.29 -9.63
N GLY A 222 -19.28 -14.05 -9.20
CA GLY A 222 -18.87 -13.59 -7.88
C GLY A 222 -19.98 -12.92 -7.09
N VAL A 223 -19.74 -12.76 -5.79
CA VAL A 223 -20.44 -11.78 -4.97
C VAL A 223 -19.68 -10.45 -5.09
N GLY A 224 -20.33 -9.43 -5.63
CA GLY A 224 -19.75 -8.08 -5.69
C GLY A 224 -19.88 -7.33 -4.37
N ASP A 225 -19.46 -6.07 -4.39
CA ASP A 225 -19.44 -5.21 -3.21
C ASP A 225 -20.83 -5.09 -2.58
N VAL A 226 -20.95 -5.60 -1.35
CA VAL A 226 -22.19 -5.54 -0.57
C VAL A 226 -22.40 -4.12 -0.08
N THR A 227 -23.63 -3.63 -0.20
CA THR A 227 -23.99 -2.30 0.30
C THR A 227 -25.11 -2.38 1.34
N MET A 228 -24.96 -1.58 2.39
CA MET A 228 -25.88 -1.53 3.52
C MET A 228 -26.47 -0.13 3.62
N VAL A 229 -27.79 -0.02 3.51
CA VAL A 229 -28.50 1.26 3.70
C VAL A 229 -29.66 1.05 4.66
N ASN A 230 -29.57 1.68 5.82
CA ASN A 230 -30.46 1.45 6.95
C ASN A 230 -30.44 -0.03 7.38
N SER A 231 -31.52 -0.76 7.13
CA SER A 231 -31.67 -2.19 7.43
C SER A 231 -31.73 -3.06 6.16
N THR A 232 -31.48 -2.48 5.00
CA THR A 232 -31.50 -3.19 3.71
C THR A 232 -30.07 -3.50 3.28
N VAL A 233 -29.80 -4.79 3.06
CA VAL A 233 -28.56 -5.33 2.53
C VAL A 233 -28.74 -5.60 1.05
N THR A 234 -27.84 -5.08 0.22
CA THR A 234 -27.87 -5.30 -1.23
C THR A 234 -26.61 -6.05 -1.65
N VAL A 235 -26.80 -7.23 -2.25
CA VAL A 235 -25.75 -8.15 -2.64
C VAL A 235 -25.80 -8.33 -4.16
N PRO A 236 -24.90 -7.69 -4.94
CA PRO A 236 -24.82 -7.90 -6.38
C PRO A 236 -24.15 -9.24 -6.70
N ILE A 237 -24.72 -10.02 -7.61
CA ILE A 237 -24.08 -11.20 -8.20
C ILE A 237 -23.44 -10.78 -9.51
N THR A 238 -22.11 -10.78 -9.54
CA THR A 238 -21.30 -10.31 -10.67
C THR A 238 -20.92 -11.47 -11.58
N VAL A 239 -20.59 -11.14 -12.83
CA VAL A 239 -20.01 -12.07 -13.80
C VAL A 239 -18.90 -11.39 -14.58
N SER A 240 -17.86 -12.16 -14.91
CA SER A 240 -16.75 -11.74 -15.76
C SER A 240 -16.45 -12.81 -16.80
N GLU A 241 -16.00 -12.37 -17.99
CA GLU A 241 -15.73 -13.20 -19.16
C GLU A 241 -16.96 -14.01 -19.62
N ALA A 242 -18.18 -13.53 -19.32
CA ALA A 242 -19.41 -14.19 -19.71
C ALA A 242 -19.50 -14.27 -21.24
N SER A 243 -19.53 -15.49 -21.77
CA SER A 243 -19.74 -15.73 -23.19
C SER A 243 -20.85 -16.74 -23.36
N ASN A 244 -21.95 -16.27 -23.96
CA ASN A 244 -23.04 -17.08 -24.44
C ASN A 244 -23.67 -17.99 -23.38
N ILE A 245 -23.85 -17.48 -22.16
CA ILE A 245 -24.49 -18.22 -21.06
C ILE A 245 -25.95 -18.47 -21.43
N GLY A 246 -26.29 -19.70 -21.78
CA GLY A 246 -27.62 -20.08 -22.25
C GLY A 246 -28.55 -20.47 -21.12
N ALA A 247 -28.05 -21.27 -20.18
CA ALA A 247 -28.76 -21.58 -18.96
C ALA A 247 -27.78 -21.59 -17.80
N MET A 248 -28.20 -21.14 -16.62
CA MET A 248 -27.39 -21.20 -15.42
C MET A 248 -28.24 -21.21 -14.16
N ASP A 249 -27.92 -22.13 -13.26
CA ASP A 249 -28.45 -22.20 -11.90
C ASP A 249 -27.32 -21.91 -10.90
N ILE A 250 -27.50 -20.86 -10.12
CA ILE A 250 -26.60 -20.42 -9.04
C ILE A 250 -27.34 -20.53 -7.72
N VAL A 251 -26.62 -20.93 -6.67
CA VAL A 251 -27.12 -20.96 -5.31
C VAL A 251 -26.21 -20.07 -4.45
N LEU A 252 -26.83 -19.12 -3.75
CA LEU A 252 -26.19 -18.34 -2.71
C LEU A 252 -26.64 -18.86 -1.34
N GLU A 253 -25.71 -19.31 -0.51
CA GLU A 253 -25.96 -19.70 0.88
C GLU A 253 -25.55 -18.56 1.83
N TYR A 254 -26.41 -18.26 2.82
CA TYR A 254 -26.24 -17.19 3.80
C TYR A 254 -26.69 -17.63 5.21
N ASP A 255 -26.45 -16.81 6.25
CA ASP A 255 -26.98 -17.06 7.60
C ASP A 255 -28.35 -16.37 7.80
N PRO A 256 -29.47 -17.13 7.90
CA PRO A 256 -30.80 -16.56 8.04
C PRO A 256 -31.06 -15.92 9.41
N ASN A 257 -30.16 -16.09 10.39
CA ASN A 257 -30.26 -15.38 11.66
C ASN A 257 -29.68 -13.96 11.58
N VAL A 258 -28.92 -13.65 10.52
CA VAL A 258 -28.26 -12.35 10.34
C VAL A 258 -29.02 -11.52 9.31
N ILE A 259 -29.34 -12.11 8.15
CA ILE A 259 -30.07 -11.46 7.06
C ILE A 259 -31.19 -12.37 6.54
N GLU A 260 -32.28 -11.81 6.03
CA GLU A 260 -33.41 -12.53 5.42
C GLU A 260 -33.62 -12.05 3.99
N PHE A 261 -33.69 -12.98 3.03
CA PHE A 261 -33.90 -12.64 1.62
C PHE A 261 -35.29 -12.02 1.42
N THR A 262 -35.34 -10.88 0.72
CA THR A 262 -36.58 -10.13 0.48
C THR A 262 -36.89 -9.89 -0.99
N GLY A 263 -35.89 -9.95 -1.87
CA GLY A 263 -36.15 -9.74 -3.29
C GLY A 263 -34.93 -9.88 -4.18
N ILE A 264 -35.20 -9.86 -5.48
CA ILE A 264 -34.22 -9.93 -6.55
C ILE A 264 -34.58 -8.89 -7.61
N GLU A 265 -33.56 -8.25 -8.16
CA GLU A 265 -33.65 -7.35 -9.31
C GLU A 265 -32.71 -7.82 -10.43
N LYS A 266 -33.02 -7.39 -11.66
CA LYS A 266 -32.18 -7.68 -12.82
C LYS A 266 -30.87 -6.90 -12.73
N GLY A 267 -29.79 -7.53 -13.14
CA GLY A 267 -28.49 -6.88 -13.26
C GLY A 267 -28.30 -6.23 -14.64
N THR A 268 -27.10 -5.70 -14.88
CA THR A 268 -26.73 -5.06 -16.15
C THR A 268 -26.65 -6.06 -17.31
N VAL A 269 -26.21 -7.30 -17.03
CA VAL A 269 -26.09 -8.37 -18.04
C VAL A 269 -27.46 -8.96 -18.38
N THR A 270 -28.40 -8.92 -17.44
CA THR A 270 -29.76 -9.47 -17.60
C THR A 270 -30.81 -8.37 -17.78
N SER A 271 -30.41 -7.14 -18.11
CA SER A 271 -31.29 -5.96 -18.11
C SER A 271 -32.52 -6.10 -18.99
N ASP A 272 -32.39 -6.80 -20.11
CA ASP A 272 -33.46 -7.00 -21.09
C ASP A 272 -34.28 -8.27 -20.84
N ALA A 273 -33.79 -9.19 -20.00
CA ALA A 273 -34.49 -10.42 -19.65
C ALA A 273 -35.78 -10.13 -18.89
N LEU A 274 -36.72 -11.07 -18.95
CA LEU A 274 -37.89 -11.05 -18.08
C LEU A 274 -37.49 -11.45 -16.65
N LEU A 275 -37.80 -10.63 -15.65
CA LEU A 275 -37.72 -11.04 -14.25
C LEU A 275 -39.01 -11.76 -13.85
N VAL A 276 -38.89 -13.03 -13.48
CA VAL A 276 -40.03 -13.84 -13.03
C VAL A 276 -40.26 -13.57 -11.54
N VAL A 277 -41.36 -12.89 -11.25
CA VAL A 277 -41.83 -12.58 -9.89
C VAL A 277 -43.26 -13.08 -9.71
N ASN A 278 -43.77 -12.96 -8.48
CA ASN A 278 -45.15 -13.30 -8.20
C ASN A 278 -46.12 -12.49 -9.09
N GLY A 279 -46.99 -13.19 -9.82
CA GLY A 279 -47.91 -12.60 -10.78
C GLY A 279 -47.41 -12.51 -12.23
N THR A 280 -46.14 -12.83 -12.51
CA THR A 280 -45.65 -12.98 -13.88
C THR A 280 -46.33 -14.18 -14.57
N ILE A 281 -46.46 -15.29 -13.85
CA ILE A 281 -47.15 -16.51 -14.31
C ILE A 281 -48.58 -16.49 -13.75
N TYR A 282 -49.57 -16.67 -14.62
CA TYR A 282 -50.98 -16.71 -14.25
C TYR A 282 -51.69 -17.89 -14.92
N ASN A 283 -52.77 -18.37 -14.31
CA ASN A 283 -53.61 -19.40 -14.91
C ASN A 283 -54.52 -18.77 -15.97
N ASP A 284 -54.35 -19.17 -17.23
CA ASP A 284 -55.15 -18.69 -18.33
C ASP A 284 -56.60 -19.19 -18.21
N PRO A 285 -57.61 -18.30 -18.09
CA PRO A 285 -59.00 -18.72 -17.95
C PRO A 285 -59.55 -19.48 -19.17
N ASP A 286 -58.94 -19.31 -20.36
CA ASP A 286 -59.43 -19.94 -21.59
C ASP A 286 -58.87 -21.36 -21.76
N THR A 287 -57.62 -21.61 -21.34
CA THR A 287 -56.94 -22.90 -21.52
C THR A 287 -56.80 -23.70 -20.22
N GLY A 288 -56.86 -23.04 -19.06
CA GLY A 288 -56.65 -23.62 -17.74
C GLY A 288 -55.18 -23.95 -17.43
N TYR A 289 -54.24 -23.57 -18.30
CA TYR A 289 -52.81 -23.77 -18.10
C TYR A 289 -52.14 -22.49 -17.59
N ASP A 290 -51.05 -22.66 -16.86
CA ASP A 290 -50.22 -21.54 -16.44
C ASP A 290 -49.48 -20.97 -17.65
N THR A 291 -49.54 -19.64 -17.78
CA THR A 291 -48.96 -18.89 -18.90
C THR A 291 -48.44 -17.54 -18.44
N ILE A 292 -47.84 -16.80 -19.36
CA ILE A 292 -47.38 -15.42 -19.19
C ILE A 292 -48.07 -14.53 -20.23
N SER A 293 -47.99 -13.20 -20.06
CA SER A 293 -48.61 -12.29 -21.01
C SER A 293 -47.94 -12.41 -22.39
N PRO A 294 -48.63 -12.08 -23.51
CA PRO A 294 -48.01 -12.11 -24.83
C PRO A 294 -46.74 -11.24 -24.94
N ALA A 295 -46.69 -10.10 -24.23
CA ALA A 295 -45.52 -9.23 -24.20
C ALA A 295 -44.35 -9.84 -23.41
N ASP A 296 -44.65 -10.50 -22.29
CA ASP A 296 -43.65 -11.23 -21.52
C ASP A 296 -43.14 -12.43 -22.32
N ASN A 297 -44.02 -13.14 -23.02
CA ASN A 297 -43.64 -14.24 -23.90
C ASN A 297 -42.70 -13.79 -25.03
N ASP A 298 -42.97 -12.64 -25.64
CA ASP A 298 -42.04 -12.05 -26.62
C ASP A 298 -40.71 -11.66 -25.97
N THR A 299 -40.72 -11.20 -24.71
CA THR A 299 -39.49 -10.86 -23.96
C THR A 299 -38.66 -12.11 -23.68
N VAL A 300 -39.26 -13.18 -23.15
CA VAL A 300 -38.58 -14.45 -22.88
C VAL A 300 -37.95 -15.01 -24.15
N ARG A 301 -38.65 -14.95 -25.28
CA ARG A 301 -38.14 -15.48 -26.56
C ARG A 301 -36.97 -14.70 -27.14
N ASN A 302 -36.89 -13.39 -26.88
CA ASN A 302 -35.87 -12.53 -27.49
C ASN A 302 -34.68 -12.27 -26.55
N PHE A 303 -34.91 -12.27 -25.24
CA PHE A 303 -33.93 -11.82 -24.24
C PHE A 303 -33.76 -12.78 -23.06
N GLY A 304 -34.57 -13.84 -22.98
CA GLY A 304 -34.52 -14.80 -21.90
C GLY A 304 -35.28 -14.38 -20.65
N ALA A 305 -35.09 -15.15 -19.58
CA ALA A 305 -35.71 -14.96 -18.28
C ALA A 305 -34.72 -15.19 -17.15
N ILE A 306 -34.96 -14.53 -16.02
CA ILE A 306 -34.28 -14.75 -14.75
C ILE A 306 -35.32 -14.89 -13.64
N ALA A 307 -35.11 -15.84 -12.73
CA ALA A 307 -35.93 -16.09 -11.57
C ALA A 307 -35.04 -16.22 -10.33
N GLY A 308 -35.54 -15.76 -9.19
CA GLY A 308 -34.89 -15.93 -7.90
C GLY A 308 -35.92 -16.37 -6.87
N ASP A 309 -35.60 -17.39 -6.10
CA ASP A 309 -36.41 -17.84 -4.97
C ASP A 309 -35.52 -18.30 -3.82
N SER A 310 -36.03 -18.23 -2.60
CA SER A 310 -35.31 -18.64 -1.40
C SER A 310 -35.97 -19.83 -0.72
N THR A 311 -35.16 -20.73 -0.18
CA THR A 311 -35.62 -21.81 0.68
C THR A 311 -34.67 -21.98 1.84
N GLY A 312 -35.11 -21.58 3.04
CA GLY A 312 -34.28 -21.62 4.24
C GLY A 312 -33.10 -20.65 4.14
N ASN A 313 -31.89 -21.18 4.12
CA ASN A 313 -30.65 -20.41 4.11
C ASN A 313 -30.03 -20.25 2.71
N LYS A 314 -30.82 -20.51 1.65
CA LYS A 314 -30.36 -20.53 0.26
C LYS A 314 -31.25 -19.70 -0.63
N VAL A 315 -30.63 -18.92 -1.51
CA VAL A 315 -31.28 -18.25 -2.64
C VAL A 315 -30.84 -18.96 -3.91
N ASN A 316 -31.79 -19.52 -4.66
CA ASN A 316 -31.55 -20.09 -5.98
C ASN A 316 -31.84 -19.00 -7.01
N ILE A 317 -30.89 -18.80 -7.93
CA ILE A 317 -31.02 -17.89 -9.07
C ILE A 317 -30.91 -18.74 -10.32
N SER A 318 -31.97 -18.76 -11.11
CA SER A 318 -32.04 -19.50 -12.36
C SER A 318 -32.21 -18.52 -13.50
N MET A 319 -31.44 -18.70 -14.57
CA MET A 319 -31.56 -17.89 -15.77
C MET A 319 -31.46 -18.73 -17.03
N ILE A 320 -32.19 -18.30 -18.06
CA ILE A 320 -32.23 -18.95 -19.37
C ILE A 320 -32.31 -17.90 -20.48
N SER A 321 -31.55 -18.06 -21.54
CA SER A 321 -31.57 -17.24 -22.74
C SER A 321 -31.17 -18.07 -23.96
N THR A 322 -31.91 -17.96 -25.05
CA THR A 322 -31.58 -18.62 -26.32
C THR A 322 -30.49 -17.88 -27.10
N GLU A 323 -30.33 -16.57 -26.87
CA GLU A 323 -29.28 -15.75 -27.48
C GLU A 323 -28.02 -15.66 -26.60
N GLY A 324 -28.13 -16.11 -25.34
CA GLY A 324 -27.08 -16.13 -24.34
C GLY A 324 -26.84 -14.80 -23.64
N PHE A 325 -26.46 -14.87 -22.36
CA PHE A 325 -25.96 -13.71 -21.62
C PHE A 325 -24.46 -13.54 -21.86
N ASN A 326 -24.04 -12.30 -22.13
CA ASN A 326 -22.70 -11.98 -22.60
C ASN A 326 -22.16 -10.73 -21.91
N GLY A 327 -20.83 -10.67 -21.74
CA GLY A 327 -20.11 -9.53 -21.21
C GLY A 327 -20.07 -9.47 -19.68
N ASP A 328 -19.29 -8.52 -19.17
CA ASP A 328 -19.07 -8.35 -17.74
C ASP A 328 -20.15 -7.47 -17.10
N GLY A 329 -20.43 -7.72 -15.83
CA GLY A 329 -21.31 -6.87 -15.03
C GLY A 329 -22.08 -7.65 -13.97
N THR A 330 -23.29 -7.21 -13.68
CA THR A 330 -24.16 -7.85 -12.68
C THR A 330 -25.18 -8.73 -13.38
N LEU A 331 -25.33 -9.97 -12.91
CA LEU A 331 -26.38 -10.90 -13.34
C LEU A 331 -27.69 -10.63 -12.61
N ALA A 332 -27.62 -10.40 -11.30
CA ALA A 332 -28.76 -10.09 -10.46
C ALA A 332 -28.32 -9.28 -9.25
N THR A 333 -29.22 -8.48 -8.71
CA THR A 333 -29.02 -7.82 -7.43
C THR A 333 -29.99 -8.42 -6.43
N LEU A 334 -29.47 -9.02 -5.36
CA LEU A 334 -30.27 -9.60 -4.30
C LEU A 334 -30.44 -8.59 -3.18
N THR A 335 -31.63 -8.55 -2.61
CA THR A 335 -31.97 -7.68 -1.48
C THR A 335 -32.32 -8.54 -0.28
N PHE A 336 -31.72 -8.21 0.86
CA PHE A 336 -32.01 -8.82 2.15
C PHE A 336 -32.39 -7.75 3.18
N SER A 337 -33.13 -8.15 4.20
CA SER A 337 -33.36 -7.36 5.40
C SER A 337 -32.53 -7.89 6.55
N MET A 338 -31.97 -6.98 7.35
CA MET A 338 -31.29 -7.34 8.58
C MET A 338 -32.27 -7.97 9.58
N VAL A 339 -31.88 -9.08 10.19
CA VAL A 339 -32.70 -9.84 11.16
C VAL A 339 -32.24 -9.58 12.60
N ALA A 340 -30.93 -9.42 12.82
CA ALA A 340 -30.36 -9.24 14.15
C ALA A 340 -30.37 -7.75 14.57
N GLU A 341 -30.91 -7.44 15.76
CA GLU A 341 -31.00 -6.07 16.29
C GLU A 341 -29.63 -5.40 16.45
N CYS A 342 -28.60 -6.15 16.84
CA CYS A 342 -27.22 -5.67 16.94
C CYS A 342 -26.33 -6.07 15.74
N GLY A 343 -26.94 -6.64 14.70
CA GLY A 343 -26.23 -7.17 13.55
C GLY A 343 -25.53 -8.50 13.80
N GLY A 344 -24.77 -8.93 12.80
CA GLY A 344 -23.99 -10.16 12.80
C GLY A 344 -23.25 -10.34 11.48
N ASN A 345 -22.48 -11.42 11.39
CA ASN A 345 -21.64 -11.73 10.23
C ASN A 345 -22.24 -12.91 9.45
N SER A 346 -22.31 -12.78 8.13
CA SER A 346 -22.73 -13.85 7.23
C SER A 346 -21.72 -14.02 6.10
N SER A 347 -21.17 -15.23 5.98
CA SER A 347 -20.52 -15.63 4.73
C SER A 347 -21.57 -15.78 3.64
N LEU A 348 -21.23 -15.42 2.40
CA LEU A 348 -22.10 -15.46 1.24
C LEU A 348 -21.49 -16.45 0.25
N LEU A 349 -21.85 -17.72 0.38
CA LEU A 349 -21.19 -18.81 -0.35
C LEU A 349 -21.89 -19.07 -1.69
N LEU A 350 -21.17 -18.97 -2.79
CA LEU A 350 -21.69 -19.16 -4.14
C LEU A 350 -21.32 -20.54 -4.68
N SER A 351 -22.32 -21.20 -5.26
CA SER A 351 -22.15 -22.44 -6.00
C SER A 351 -22.93 -22.38 -7.31
N ALA A 352 -22.28 -22.77 -8.41
CA ALA A 352 -22.99 -23.10 -9.65
C ALA A 352 -23.48 -24.56 -9.57
N VAL A 353 -24.74 -24.80 -9.94
CA VAL A 353 -25.37 -26.12 -9.89
C VAL A 353 -25.56 -26.72 -11.28
N ALA A 354 -25.90 -25.90 -12.28
CA ALA A 354 -26.01 -26.29 -13.67
C ALA A 354 -25.67 -25.10 -14.57
N ASN A 355 -25.03 -25.34 -15.72
CA ASN A 355 -24.74 -24.30 -16.71
C ASN A 355 -24.56 -24.88 -18.11
N GLU A 356 -25.00 -24.16 -19.14
CA GLU A 356 -24.94 -24.58 -20.54
C GLU A 356 -24.84 -23.37 -21.47
N THR A 357 -24.24 -23.53 -22.66
CA THR A 357 -24.19 -22.48 -23.69
C THR A 357 -25.54 -22.25 -24.37
N ALA A 358 -25.81 -21.05 -24.88
CA ALA A 358 -27.08 -20.76 -25.58
C ALA A 358 -27.11 -21.32 -27.01
N THR A 359 -25.94 -21.31 -27.66
CA THR A 359 -25.80 -21.91 -28.98
C THR A 359 -25.42 -23.37 -28.85
N CYS A 360 -26.11 -24.18 -29.62
CA CYS A 360 -25.75 -25.57 -29.83
C CYS A 360 -24.42 -25.68 -30.61
N ALA A 361 -23.70 -26.80 -30.45
CA ALA A 361 -22.48 -27.09 -31.18
C ALA A 361 -22.69 -26.99 -32.71
N PRO A 362 -21.66 -26.66 -33.51
CA PRO A 362 -21.78 -26.37 -34.95
C PRO A 362 -22.33 -27.51 -35.84
N ASP A 363 -22.63 -28.67 -35.27
CA ASP A 363 -23.12 -29.89 -35.92
C ASP A 363 -24.56 -30.30 -35.52
N CYS A 364 -25.33 -29.41 -34.88
CA CYS A 364 -26.70 -29.73 -34.49
C CYS A 364 -27.65 -29.72 -35.70
N THR A 365 -28.21 -30.88 -36.01
CA THR A 365 -29.04 -31.07 -37.22
C THR A 365 -30.54 -31.17 -36.97
N ASP A 366 -31.01 -31.09 -35.72
CA ASP A 366 -32.44 -31.19 -35.40
C ASP A 366 -32.79 -30.43 -34.09
N GLU A 367 -33.33 -29.22 -34.21
CA GLU A 367 -33.77 -28.35 -33.09
C GLU A 367 -34.96 -28.92 -32.29
N THR A 368 -35.55 -30.04 -32.71
CA THR A 368 -36.75 -30.59 -32.07
C THR A 368 -36.47 -31.61 -30.97
N VAL A 369 -35.22 -32.01 -30.78
CA VAL A 369 -34.78 -32.94 -29.74
C VAL A 369 -33.63 -32.31 -28.95
N PHE A 370 -33.89 -31.95 -27.69
CA PHE A 370 -32.84 -31.48 -26.78
C PHE A 370 -31.84 -32.62 -26.54
N ASP A 371 -30.61 -32.46 -27.03
CA ASP A 371 -29.47 -33.32 -26.72
C ASP A 371 -28.50 -32.54 -25.81
N PRO A 372 -28.36 -32.91 -24.52
CA PRO A 372 -27.41 -32.27 -23.61
C PRO A 372 -25.97 -32.29 -24.11
N ALA A 373 -25.59 -33.25 -24.98
CA ALA A 373 -24.24 -33.29 -25.55
C ALA A 373 -23.99 -32.16 -26.58
N SER A 374 -25.06 -31.55 -27.10
CA SER A 374 -25.02 -30.45 -28.05
C SER A 374 -24.88 -29.09 -27.40
N TYR A 375 -25.08 -28.98 -26.09
CA TYR A 375 -24.97 -27.76 -25.30
C TYR A 375 -23.88 -27.96 -24.24
N PRO A 376 -22.61 -27.69 -24.57
CA PRO A 376 -21.52 -27.93 -23.63
C PRO A 376 -21.67 -27.10 -22.35
N ALA A 377 -21.32 -27.72 -21.22
CA ALA A 377 -21.21 -27.03 -19.95
C ALA A 377 -20.15 -25.92 -20.02
N ILE A 378 -20.42 -24.81 -19.34
CA ILE A 378 -19.51 -23.67 -19.23
C ILE A 378 -18.66 -23.90 -17.98
N PRO A 379 -17.33 -23.88 -18.07
CA PRO A 379 -16.50 -23.89 -16.86
C PRO A 379 -16.77 -22.58 -16.10
N ILE A 380 -17.36 -22.72 -14.91
CA ILE A 380 -17.66 -21.60 -14.01
C ILE A 380 -16.79 -21.71 -12.77
N THR A 381 -16.10 -20.61 -12.47
CA THR A 381 -15.45 -20.41 -11.18
C THR A 381 -16.33 -19.49 -10.34
N THR A 382 -16.58 -19.86 -9.09
CA THR A 382 -17.35 -19.03 -8.15
C THR A 382 -16.44 -18.30 -7.17
N GLU A 383 -16.80 -17.06 -6.85
CA GLU A 383 -16.14 -16.25 -5.84
C GLU A 383 -17.12 -15.90 -4.71
N ASP A 384 -16.86 -16.44 -3.53
CA ASP A 384 -17.67 -16.20 -2.33
C ASP A 384 -17.55 -14.75 -1.87
N GLY A 385 -18.58 -14.29 -1.16
CA GLY A 385 -18.63 -12.97 -0.55
C GLY A 385 -18.76 -13.03 0.97
N TYR A 386 -18.89 -11.84 1.54
CA TYR A 386 -19.04 -11.65 2.96
C TYR A 386 -19.91 -10.42 3.23
N VAL A 387 -20.70 -10.48 4.29
CA VAL A 387 -21.40 -9.30 4.81
C VAL A 387 -21.30 -9.27 6.33
N SER A 388 -20.89 -8.10 6.84
CA SER A 388 -21.07 -7.73 8.23
C SER A 388 -22.25 -6.77 8.33
N THR A 389 -23.14 -7.04 9.28
CA THR A 389 -24.24 -6.14 9.64
C THR A 389 -24.07 -5.57 11.04
N LEU A 390 -22.89 -5.79 11.66
CA LEU A 390 -22.62 -5.39 13.03
C LEU A 390 -22.80 -3.89 13.23
N SER A 391 -23.56 -3.54 14.27
CA SER A 391 -23.62 -2.15 14.69
C SER A 391 -22.23 -1.69 15.15
N GLY A 392 -21.77 -0.57 14.61
CA GLY A 392 -20.44 0.00 14.90
C GLY A 392 -19.36 -0.36 13.88
N ASP A 393 -19.51 -1.43 13.10
CA ASP A 393 -18.54 -1.86 12.08
C ASP A 393 -18.71 -0.98 10.82
N ALA A 394 -17.88 0.05 10.71
CA ALA A 394 -17.99 1.06 9.66
C ALA A 394 -17.31 0.62 8.37
N ASN A 395 -16.30 -0.25 8.47
CA ASN A 395 -15.52 -0.73 7.33
C ASN A 395 -16.05 -2.08 6.77
N SER A 396 -17.03 -2.69 7.45
CA SER A 396 -17.66 -3.98 7.12
C SER A 396 -16.71 -5.18 7.12
N ASP A 397 -15.63 -5.13 7.90
CA ASP A 397 -14.64 -6.21 8.00
C ASP A 397 -15.08 -7.33 8.96
N GLY A 398 -16.21 -7.15 9.65
CA GLY A 398 -16.75 -8.13 10.59
C GLY A 398 -16.24 -7.98 12.02
N VAL A 399 -15.50 -6.91 12.31
CA VAL A 399 -14.99 -6.54 13.62
C VAL A 399 -15.47 -5.14 13.97
N VAL A 400 -15.69 -4.87 15.25
CA VAL A 400 -15.85 -3.52 15.77
C VAL A 400 -14.59 -3.20 16.56
N ASP A 401 -13.71 -2.40 15.98
CA ASP A 401 -12.48 -1.99 16.64
C ASP A 401 -12.66 -0.76 17.55
N MET A 402 -11.57 -0.31 18.17
CA MET A 402 -11.62 0.84 19.09
C MET A 402 -11.93 2.15 18.37
N ASP A 403 -11.44 2.34 17.15
CA ASP A 403 -11.64 3.56 16.37
C ASP A 403 -13.09 3.64 15.89
N GLU A 404 -13.65 2.50 15.49
CA GLU A 404 -15.06 2.32 15.14
C GLU A 404 -16.00 2.51 16.33
N LEU A 405 -15.64 1.99 17.51
CA LEU A 405 -16.37 2.24 18.74
C LEU A 405 -16.38 3.74 19.09
N PHE A 406 -15.25 4.42 18.96
CA PHE A 406 -15.18 5.87 19.19
C PHE A 406 -16.01 6.65 18.17
N ALA A 407 -16.01 6.24 16.90
CA ALA A 407 -16.88 6.82 15.88
C ALA A 407 -18.37 6.65 16.23
N ALA A 408 -18.78 5.49 16.74
CA ALA A 408 -20.15 5.24 17.19
C ALA A 408 -20.53 6.12 18.41
N ILE A 409 -19.62 6.29 19.37
CA ILE A 409 -19.81 7.21 20.52
C ILE A 409 -19.97 8.65 20.04
N ASP A 410 -19.12 9.11 19.12
CA ASP A 410 -19.19 10.46 18.58
C ASP A 410 -20.49 10.70 17.79
N ALA A 411 -20.95 9.72 17.00
CA ALA A 411 -22.23 9.79 16.29
C ALA A 411 -23.41 9.91 17.27
N TYR A 412 -23.37 9.17 18.39
CA TYR A 412 -24.36 9.28 19.45
C TYR A 412 -24.37 10.67 20.10
N ILE A 413 -23.19 11.20 20.45
CA ILE A 413 -23.05 12.52 21.09
C ILE A 413 -23.48 13.65 20.14
N THR A 414 -23.19 13.52 18.85
CA THR A 414 -23.36 14.61 17.87
C THR A 414 -24.74 14.68 17.23
N GLY A 415 -25.60 13.66 17.39
CA GLY A 415 -27.01 13.84 17.06
C GLY A 415 -27.88 12.62 16.76
N SER A 416 -27.39 11.38 16.82
CA SER A 416 -28.28 10.23 16.61
C SER A 416 -29.27 10.06 17.77
N GLY A 417 -28.81 10.24 19.02
CA GLY A 417 -29.59 9.92 20.23
C GLY A 417 -30.02 8.45 20.29
N ASP A 418 -29.52 7.62 19.38
CA ASP A 418 -29.87 6.20 19.23
C ASP A 418 -29.02 5.40 20.21
N MET A 419 -29.55 5.29 21.42
CA MET A 419 -28.89 4.60 22.52
C MET A 419 -28.76 3.09 22.24
N ASP A 420 -29.70 2.51 21.51
CA ASP A 420 -29.73 1.08 21.22
C ASP A 420 -28.60 0.74 20.24
N ALA A 421 -28.39 1.56 19.20
CA ALA A 421 -27.24 1.42 18.30
C ALA A 421 -25.90 1.56 19.02
N LEU A 422 -25.77 2.51 19.95
CA LEU A 422 -24.55 2.68 20.74
C LEU A 422 -24.28 1.46 21.65
N PHE A 423 -25.31 0.93 22.32
CA PHE A 423 -25.13 -0.26 23.15
C PHE A 423 -24.78 -1.50 22.33
N CYS A 424 -25.37 -1.67 21.15
CA CYS A 424 -24.98 -2.74 20.23
C CYS A 424 -23.51 -2.63 19.80
N ALA A 425 -23.03 -1.43 19.47
CA ALA A 425 -21.61 -1.23 19.12
C ALA A 425 -20.67 -1.56 20.29
N ILE A 426 -21.03 -1.18 21.52
CA ILE A 426 -20.27 -1.53 22.73
C ILE A 426 -20.26 -3.04 22.94
N ASP A 427 -21.42 -3.71 22.85
CA ASP A 427 -21.52 -5.15 23.05
C ASP A 427 -20.72 -5.92 21.98
N ASN A 428 -20.75 -5.48 20.73
CA ASN A 428 -19.96 -6.05 19.63
C ASN A 428 -18.46 -5.89 19.87
N TYR A 429 -17.99 -4.69 20.25
CA TYR A 429 -16.59 -4.45 20.61
C TYR A 429 -16.15 -5.36 21.77
N VAL A 430 -16.96 -5.46 22.83
CA VAL A 430 -16.66 -6.30 24.02
C VAL A 430 -16.64 -7.79 23.67
N ALA A 431 -17.47 -8.24 22.73
CA ALA A 431 -17.49 -9.64 22.31
C ALA A 431 -16.22 -10.05 21.53
N MET A 432 -15.48 -9.07 21.00
CA MET A 432 -14.32 -9.28 20.12
C MET A 432 -12.97 -9.00 20.82
N ALA A 433 -12.99 -8.29 21.95
CA ALA A 433 -11.85 -8.06 22.83
C ALA A 433 -11.61 -9.23 23.81
#